data_AF-A0A1I5VQX7-F1
#
_entry.id   AF-A0A1I5VQX7-F1
#
_cell.length_a   1.000
_cell.length_b   1.000
_cell.length_c   1.000
_cell.angle_alpha   90.00
_cell.angle_beta   90.00
_cell.angle_gamma   90.00
#
_symmetry.space_group_name_H-M   'P 1'
#
loop_
_entity.id
_entity.type
_entity.pdbx_description
1 polymer ?
#
loop_
_entity_poly.entity_id
_entity_poly.type
_entity_poly.pdbx_seq_one_letter_code
_entity_poly.pdbx_strand_id
1 'polypeptide(L)'
;MYKVRRWVVRHSRMFETLYRSFEPILLKLHPLWRRLGYARVEAPMRAVEKRVKGLLFDCQMCGQCVLSSTGMSCPMNCPKNLRNGPCGGVRSNGHCEVKPEMKCVWVEAWAGSRNMQAGERIQVVQQPVDFRLRGTSSWLSVVRQQTQRNEERVQ
;
A
#
# COMPACT_ATOMS: atom_id res chain seq x y z
N MET A 1 -0.73 -14.60 -9.41
CA MET A 1 -0.60 -13.30 -8.73
C MET A 1 0.77 -12.65 -8.95
N TYR A 2 1.89 -13.40 -8.85
CA TYR A 2 3.25 -12.85 -9.06
C TYR A 2 3.44 -12.07 -10.37
N LYS A 3 2.99 -12.58 -11.52
CA LYS A 3 3.11 -11.84 -12.79
C LYS A 3 2.38 -10.49 -12.79
N VAL A 4 1.20 -10.43 -12.15
CA VAL A 4 0.37 -9.22 -12.07
C VAL A 4 1.05 -8.16 -11.21
N ARG A 5 1.55 -8.51 -10.00
CA ARG A 5 2.25 -7.52 -9.16
C ARG A 5 3.47 -6.93 -9.86
N ARG A 6 4.21 -7.74 -10.63
CA ARG A 6 5.37 -7.26 -11.41
C ARG A 6 4.95 -6.33 -12.54
N TRP A 7 3.84 -6.63 -13.20
CA TRP A 7 3.28 -5.76 -14.23
C TRP A 7 2.85 -4.41 -13.63
N VAL A 8 2.22 -4.42 -12.45
CA VAL A 8 1.84 -3.21 -11.71
C VAL A 8 3.05 -2.36 -11.36
N VAL A 9 4.13 -2.96 -10.84
CA VAL A 9 5.39 -2.23 -10.54
C VAL A 9 6.01 -1.62 -11.81
N ARG A 10 5.99 -2.33 -12.94
CA ARG A 10 6.48 -1.80 -14.22
C ARG A 10 5.65 -0.59 -14.71
N HIS A 11 4.36 -0.55 -14.37
CA HIS A 11 3.45 0.54 -14.70
C HIS A 11 3.13 1.42 -13.47
N SER A 12 4.07 1.53 -12.52
CA SER A 12 3.83 2.20 -11.23
C SER A 12 3.36 3.65 -11.38
N ARG A 13 3.82 4.37 -12.42
CA ARG A 13 3.34 5.73 -12.73
C ARG A 13 1.84 5.80 -13.01
N MET A 14 1.31 4.87 -13.80
CA MET A 14 -0.12 4.79 -14.10
C MET A 14 -0.90 4.51 -12.82
N PHE A 15 -0.43 3.54 -12.02
CA PHE A 15 -1.07 3.18 -10.76
C PHE A 15 -0.98 4.29 -9.71
N GLU A 16 0.09 5.08 -9.71
CA GLU A 16 0.23 6.28 -8.89
C GLU A 16 -0.80 7.33 -9.27
N THR A 17 -0.95 7.62 -10.56
CA THR A 17 -1.98 8.55 -11.03
C THR A 17 -3.37 8.07 -10.64
N LEU A 18 -3.67 6.77 -10.82
CA LEU A 18 -4.96 6.19 -10.40
C LEU A 18 -5.17 6.32 -8.89
N TYR A 19 -4.15 6.03 -8.08
CA TYR A 19 -4.23 6.15 -6.63
C TYR A 19 -4.46 7.60 -6.18
N ARG A 20 -3.72 8.55 -6.75
CA ARG A 20 -3.85 9.99 -6.46
C ARG A 20 -5.20 10.56 -6.88
N SER A 21 -5.81 10.03 -7.94
CA SER A 21 -7.17 10.42 -8.34
C SER A 21 -8.24 9.79 -7.45
N PHE A 22 -7.99 8.58 -6.92
CA PHE A 22 -8.94 7.85 -6.10
C PHE A 22 -8.99 8.35 -4.64
N GLU A 23 -7.85 8.71 -4.06
CA GLU A 23 -7.75 9.24 -2.70
C GLU A 23 -8.68 10.43 -2.39
N PRO A 24 -8.74 11.52 -3.19
CA PRO A 24 -9.63 12.63 -2.92
C PRO A 24 -11.12 12.25 -3.06
N ILE A 25 -11.45 11.27 -3.92
CA ILE A 25 -12.82 10.77 -4.05
C ILE A 25 -13.24 10.08 -2.75
N LEU A 26 -12.37 9.24 -2.17
CA LEU A 26 -12.62 8.62 -0.88
C LEU A 26 -12.83 9.67 0.22
N LEU A 27 -12.01 10.72 0.26
CA LEU A 27 -12.14 11.79 1.25
C LEU A 27 -13.46 12.58 1.09
N LYS A 28 -13.89 12.86 -0.14
CA LYS A 28 -15.18 13.52 -0.40
C LYS A 28 -16.39 12.69 0.01
N LEU A 29 -16.25 11.36 0.04
CA LEU A 29 -17.29 10.43 0.51
C LEU A 29 -17.30 10.26 2.05
N HIS A 30 -16.33 10.82 2.77
CA HIS A 30 -16.28 10.82 4.23
C HIS A 30 -17.61 11.19 4.94
N PRO A 31 -18.31 12.29 4.61
CA PRO A 31 -19.57 12.65 5.26
C PRO A 31 -20.65 11.58 5.09
N LEU A 32 -20.66 10.87 3.97
CA LEU A 32 -21.59 9.77 3.72
C LEU A 32 -21.30 8.58 4.64
N TRP A 33 -20.03 8.22 4.80
CA TRP A 33 -19.64 7.12 5.70
C TRP A 33 -19.85 7.46 7.17
N ARG A 34 -19.69 8.74 7.54
CA ARG A 34 -20.03 9.22 8.88
C ARG A 34 -21.53 9.06 9.17
N ARG A 35 -22.40 9.34 8.18
CA ARG A 35 -23.87 9.18 8.32
C ARG A 35 -24.29 7.70 8.39
N LEU A 36 -23.70 6.83 7.56
CA LEU A 36 -24.03 5.40 7.52
C LEU A 36 -23.43 4.59 8.68
N GLY A 37 -22.34 5.10 9.25
CA GLY A 37 -21.55 4.46 10.30
C GLY A 37 -20.43 3.58 9.73
N TYR A 38 -19.19 3.84 10.17
CA TYR A 38 -18.00 3.15 9.69
C TYR A 38 -18.06 1.62 9.84
N ALA A 39 -18.64 1.11 10.93
CA ALA A 39 -18.76 -0.31 11.16
C ALA A 39 -19.57 -1.04 10.06
N ARG A 40 -20.60 -0.39 9.51
CA ARG A 40 -21.45 -0.96 8.45
C ARG A 40 -20.75 -0.95 7.10
N VAL A 41 -19.95 0.09 6.83
CA VAL A 41 -19.22 0.25 5.56
C VAL A 41 -17.92 -0.57 5.53
N GLU A 42 -17.35 -0.89 6.69
CA GLU A 42 -16.09 -1.64 6.82
C GLU A 42 -16.12 -2.99 6.10
N ALA A 43 -17.13 -3.82 6.36
CA ALA A 43 -17.24 -5.16 5.79
C ALA A 43 -17.31 -5.18 4.25
N PRO A 44 -18.21 -4.41 3.59
CA PRO A 44 -18.26 -4.36 2.13
C PRO A 44 -17.01 -3.71 1.53
N MET A 45 -16.52 -2.61 2.12
CA MET A 45 -15.33 -1.92 1.63
C MET A 45 -14.10 -2.84 1.69
N ARG A 46 -13.92 -3.57 2.80
CA ARG A 46 -12.88 -4.58 2.96
C ARG A 46 -12.98 -5.67 1.89
N ALA A 47 -14.19 -6.14 1.57
CA ALA A 47 -14.38 -7.19 0.57
C ALA A 47 -13.97 -6.70 -0.83
N VAL A 48 -14.35 -5.48 -1.19
CA VAL A 48 -13.94 -4.84 -2.45
C VAL A 48 -12.42 -4.64 -2.47
N GLU A 49 -11.86 -4.07 -1.40
CA GLU A 49 -10.43 -3.82 -1.27
C GLU A 49 -9.61 -5.11 -1.39
N LYS A 50 -10.02 -6.18 -0.70
CA LYS A 50 -9.35 -7.49 -0.76
C LYS A 50 -9.34 -8.06 -2.17
N ARG A 51 -10.44 -7.94 -2.92
CA ARG A 51 -10.52 -8.41 -4.30
C ARG A 51 -9.63 -7.59 -5.23
N VAL A 52 -9.78 -6.27 -5.20
CA VAL A 52 -9.05 -5.35 -6.09
C VAL A 52 -7.56 -5.37 -5.77
N LYS A 53 -7.17 -5.14 -4.51
CA LYS A 53 -5.76 -5.09 -4.11
C LYS A 53 -5.11 -6.47 -4.04
N GLY A 54 -5.86 -7.52 -3.73
CA GLY A 54 -5.37 -8.89 -3.77
C GLY A 54 -4.95 -9.29 -5.19
N LEU A 55 -5.76 -8.97 -6.20
CA LEU A 55 -5.45 -9.26 -7.59
C LEU A 55 -4.24 -8.44 -8.10
N LEU A 56 -4.25 -7.12 -7.85
CA LEU A 56 -3.26 -6.21 -8.43
C LEU A 56 -1.91 -6.25 -7.72
N PHE A 57 -1.91 -6.20 -6.38
CA PHE A 57 -0.69 -5.99 -5.59
C PHE A 57 -0.31 -7.20 -4.73
N ASP A 58 -1.08 -8.29 -4.78
CA ASP A 58 -0.93 -9.44 -3.87
C ASP A 58 -1.06 -8.97 -2.40
N CYS A 59 -2.07 -8.13 -2.15
CA CYS A 59 -2.24 -7.45 -0.87
C CYS A 59 -2.52 -8.43 0.28
N GLN A 60 -1.71 -8.35 1.34
CA GLN A 60 -1.84 -9.15 2.57
C GLN A 60 -2.79 -8.56 3.62
N MET A 61 -3.55 -7.51 3.25
CA MET A 61 -4.54 -6.84 4.10
C MET A 61 -3.99 -6.43 5.48
N CYS A 62 -2.85 -5.73 5.52
CA CYS A 62 -2.26 -5.24 6.77
C CYS A 62 -2.99 -4.01 7.38
N GLY A 63 -4.07 -3.52 6.76
CA GLY A 63 -4.83 -2.35 7.22
C GLY A 63 -4.13 -0.98 7.04
N GLN A 64 -2.86 -0.97 6.65
CA GLN A 64 -2.03 0.23 6.55
C GLN A 64 -1.24 0.21 5.23
N CYS A 65 -1.85 0.73 4.17
CA CYS A 65 -1.30 0.67 2.82
C CYS A 65 -0.22 1.73 2.60
N VAL A 66 0.94 1.32 2.05
CA VAL A 66 2.09 2.20 1.76
C VAL A 66 2.54 2.15 0.30
N LEU A 67 1.70 1.62 -0.60
CA LEU A 67 2.02 1.43 -2.03
C LEU A 67 2.49 2.71 -2.73
N SER A 68 1.91 3.85 -2.36
CA SER A 68 2.28 5.18 -2.87
C SER A 68 3.67 5.65 -2.46
N SER A 69 4.29 4.99 -1.48
CA SER A 69 5.68 5.24 -1.05
C SER A 69 6.63 4.12 -1.47
N THR A 70 6.13 2.93 -1.78
CA THR A 70 6.94 1.73 -2.06
C THR A 70 6.87 1.29 -3.53
N GLY A 71 6.79 2.24 -4.48
CA GLY A 71 6.88 1.90 -5.90
C GLY A 71 5.74 1.03 -6.42
N MET A 72 4.57 1.06 -5.79
CA MET A 72 3.46 0.12 -6.04
C MET A 72 3.78 -1.36 -5.76
N SER A 73 4.85 -1.62 -5.00
CA SER A 73 5.20 -2.95 -4.48
C SER A 73 4.75 -3.06 -3.02
N CYS A 74 3.93 -4.06 -2.69
CA CYS A 74 3.45 -4.26 -1.32
C CYS A 74 4.57 -4.89 -0.45
N PRO A 75 5.07 -4.20 0.60
CA PRO A 75 6.18 -4.71 1.43
C PRO A 75 5.81 -5.98 2.21
N MET A 76 4.51 -6.21 2.45
CA MET A 76 4.01 -7.41 3.13
C MET A 76 4.17 -8.69 2.31
N ASN A 77 4.55 -8.59 1.02
CA ASN A 77 4.93 -9.76 0.23
C ASN A 77 6.34 -10.26 0.58
N CYS A 78 7.11 -9.51 1.37
CA CYS A 78 8.40 -9.95 1.86
C CYS A 78 8.19 -11.04 2.93
N PRO A 79 8.87 -12.20 2.86
CA PRO A 79 8.78 -13.23 3.90
C PRO A 79 9.14 -12.72 5.30
N LYS A 80 9.94 -11.67 5.39
CA LYS A 80 10.36 -11.01 6.63
C LYS A 80 9.45 -9.83 7.04
N ASN A 81 8.40 -9.52 6.26
CA ASN A 81 7.48 -8.39 6.48
C ASN A 81 8.19 -7.03 6.68
N LEU A 82 9.34 -6.83 6.04
CA LEU A 82 10.14 -5.61 6.17
C LEU A 82 9.51 -4.45 5.40
N ARG A 83 9.08 -3.43 6.15
CA ARG A 83 8.48 -2.21 5.60
C ARG A 83 9.47 -1.19 5.10
N ASN A 84 10.71 -1.19 5.61
CA ASN A 84 11.73 -0.19 5.36
C ASN A 84 13.05 -0.86 4.96
N GLY A 85 13.51 -0.61 3.73
CA GLY A 85 14.75 -1.12 3.16
C GLY A 85 14.82 -2.63 2.91
N PRO A 86 15.75 -3.07 2.04
CA PRO A 86 16.11 -4.47 1.93
C PRO A 86 16.78 -4.98 3.23
N CYS A 87 16.69 -6.29 3.47
CA CYS A 87 17.29 -6.96 4.64
C CYS A 87 18.82 -7.14 4.59
N GLY A 88 19.51 -6.61 3.56
CA GLY A 88 20.90 -6.95 3.25
C GLY A 88 21.09 -8.30 2.56
N GLY A 89 20.18 -9.27 2.73
CA GLY A 89 20.21 -10.59 2.07
C GLY A 89 19.68 -10.60 0.63
N VAL A 90 19.82 -9.51 -0.12
CA VAL A 90 19.41 -9.52 -1.53
C VAL A 90 20.47 -10.26 -2.32
N ARG A 91 20.08 -11.31 -3.04
CA ARG A 91 21.00 -12.06 -3.91
C ARG A 91 21.53 -11.15 -5.02
N SER A 92 22.71 -11.44 -5.55
CA SER A 92 23.34 -10.67 -6.64
C SER A 92 22.44 -10.49 -7.88
N ASN A 93 21.57 -11.46 -8.13
CA ASN A 93 20.58 -11.41 -9.20
C ASN A 93 19.28 -10.64 -8.85
N GLY A 94 19.23 -9.94 -7.70
CA GLY A 94 18.09 -9.17 -7.20
C GLY A 94 16.95 -10.00 -6.59
N HIS A 95 17.16 -11.29 -6.29
CA HIS A 95 16.16 -12.16 -5.67
C HIS A 95 16.26 -12.18 -4.14
N CYS A 96 15.22 -12.68 -3.49
CA CYS A 96 15.17 -12.83 -2.04
C CYS A 96 16.13 -13.93 -1.55
N GLU A 97 16.75 -13.76 -0.38
CA GLU A 97 17.53 -14.84 0.28
C GLU A 97 16.65 -16.05 0.61
N VAL A 98 15.48 -15.80 1.21
CA VAL A 98 14.60 -16.83 1.81
C VAL A 98 13.86 -17.62 0.73
N LYS A 99 13.48 -16.93 -0.35
CA LYS A 99 12.73 -17.49 -1.48
C LYS A 99 13.46 -17.16 -2.78
N PRO A 100 14.39 -18.02 -3.24
CA PRO A 100 15.27 -17.72 -4.38
C PRO A 100 14.54 -17.41 -5.69
N GLU A 101 13.33 -17.96 -5.86
CA GLU A 101 12.48 -17.83 -7.04
C GLU A 101 11.74 -16.49 -7.15
N MET A 102 11.66 -15.73 -6.04
CA MET A 102 11.00 -14.42 -6.03
C MET A 102 12.01 -13.28 -6.08
N LYS A 103 11.71 -12.26 -6.89
CA LYS A 103 12.42 -10.97 -6.83
C LYS A 103 12.23 -10.35 -5.45
N CYS A 104 13.28 -9.71 -4.95
CA CYS A 104 13.20 -9.00 -3.68
C CYS A 104 12.18 -7.87 -3.79
N VAL A 105 11.20 -7.86 -2.89
CA VAL A 105 10.10 -6.89 -2.88
C VAL A 105 10.60 -5.45 -2.82
N TRP A 106 11.73 -5.22 -2.13
CA TRP A 106 12.38 -3.91 -2.03
C TRP A 106 13.13 -3.49 -3.30
N VAL A 107 13.71 -4.45 -4.02
CA VAL A 107 14.26 -4.17 -5.36
C VAL A 107 13.13 -3.78 -6.32
N GLU A 108 11.99 -4.46 -6.24
CA GLU A 108 10.80 -4.10 -7.02
C GLU A 108 10.25 -2.72 -6.60
N ALA A 109 10.20 -2.43 -5.29
CA ALA A 109 9.76 -1.14 -4.78
C ALA A 109 10.65 0.01 -5.29
N TRP A 110 11.97 -0.17 -5.26
CA TRP A 110 12.91 0.82 -5.78
C TRP A 110 12.76 1.02 -7.30
N ALA A 111 12.67 -0.07 -8.06
CA ALA A 111 12.44 0.03 -9.51
C ALA A 111 11.12 0.75 -9.83
N GLY A 112 10.06 0.46 -9.07
CA GLY A 112 8.76 1.12 -9.22
C GLY A 112 8.80 2.59 -8.81
N SER A 113 9.52 2.96 -7.75
CA SER A 113 9.61 4.36 -7.30
C SER A 113 10.33 5.24 -8.32
N ARG A 114 11.34 4.71 -9.01
CA ARG A 114 12.04 5.42 -10.11
C ARG A 114 11.11 5.83 -11.26
N ASN A 115 9.99 5.14 -11.44
CA ASN A 115 9.00 5.47 -12.48
C ASN A 115 7.90 6.42 -11.98
N MET A 116 7.76 6.58 -10.65
CA MET A 116 6.71 7.39 -10.02
C MET A 116 7.11 8.86 -9.94
N GLN A 117 6.11 9.76 -9.96
CA GLN A 117 6.27 11.19 -9.72
C GLN A 117 6.73 11.48 -8.28
N ALA A 118 6.17 10.81 -7.28
CA ALA A 118 6.62 10.93 -5.88
C ALA A 118 7.54 9.77 -5.48
N GLY A 119 8.45 9.38 -6.38
CA GLY A 119 9.41 8.30 -6.15
C GLY A 119 10.27 8.49 -4.89
N GLU A 120 10.61 9.73 -4.55
CA GLU A 120 11.44 10.05 -3.37
C GLU A 120 10.79 9.67 -2.03
N ARG A 121 9.47 9.43 -1.99
CA ARG A 121 8.78 8.96 -0.77
C ARG A 121 9.28 7.60 -0.29
N ILE A 122 9.97 6.85 -1.14
CA ILE A 122 10.59 5.57 -0.74
C ILE A 122 11.66 5.75 0.33
N GLN A 123 12.25 6.94 0.45
CA GLN A 123 13.23 7.27 1.49
C GLN A 123 12.57 7.64 2.83
N VAL A 124 11.26 7.92 2.82
CA VAL A 124 10.52 8.26 4.03
C VAL A 124 10.28 6.99 4.82
N VAL A 125 10.86 6.93 6.03
CA VAL A 125 10.69 5.81 6.95
C VAL A 125 9.21 5.64 7.30
N GLN A 126 8.67 4.47 6.99
CA GLN A 126 7.30 4.10 7.31
C GLN A 126 7.20 3.59 8.74
N GLN A 127 6.09 3.88 9.39
CA GLN A 127 5.80 3.35 10.72
C GLN A 127 5.72 1.81 10.70
N PRO A 128 6.07 1.13 11.81
CA PRO A 128 5.85 -0.30 11.97
C PRO A 128 4.40 -0.69 11.67
N VAL A 129 4.20 -1.91 11.18
CA VAL A 129 2.86 -2.44 10.94
C VAL A 129 2.17 -2.67 12.28
N ASP A 130 1.00 -2.07 12.47
CA ASP A 130 0.12 -2.44 13.58
C ASP A 130 -0.69 -3.69 13.18
N PHE A 131 -0.29 -4.84 13.71
CA PHE A 131 -0.95 -6.12 13.39
C PHE A 131 -2.39 -6.21 13.91
N ARG A 132 -2.82 -5.34 14.84
CA ARG A 132 -4.22 -5.28 15.28
C ARG A 132 -5.17 -4.81 14.17
N LEU A 133 -4.64 -4.08 13.18
CA LEU A 133 -5.37 -3.60 12.01
C LEU A 133 -5.41 -4.64 10.87
N ARG A 134 -4.85 -5.83 11.07
CA ARG A 134 -4.84 -6.86 10.04
C ARG A 134 -6.27 -7.26 9.70
N GLY A 135 -6.56 -7.27 8.40
CA GLY A 135 -7.89 -7.57 7.89
C GLY A 135 -8.86 -6.39 7.91
N THR A 136 -8.47 -5.18 8.29
CA THR A 136 -9.29 -3.97 8.10
C THR A 136 -9.05 -3.35 6.73
N SER A 137 -9.96 -2.47 6.30
CA SER A 137 -9.82 -1.71 5.06
C SER A 137 -8.83 -0.57 5.25
N SER A 138 -7.75 -0.56 4.46
CA SER A 138 -6.81 0.56 4.50
C SER A 138 -7.35 1.82 3.84
N TRP A 139 -8.35 1.71 2.95
CA TRP A 139 -9.04 2.89 2.40
C TRP A 139 -9.76 3.69 3.48
N LEU A 140 -10.47 3.00 4.38
CA LEU A 140 -11.14 3.66 5.51
C LEU A 140 -10.12 4.19 6.53
N SER A 141 -9.01 3.48 6.74
CA SER A 141 -7.92 3.95 7.61
C SER A 141 -7.29 5.26 7.10
N VAL A 142 -7.00 5.36 5.80
CA VAL A 142 -6.47 6.60 5.19
C VAL A 142 -7.42 7.77 5.41
N VAL A 143 -8.71 7.54 5.21
CA VAL A 143 -9.72 8.60 5.39
C VAL A 143 -9.78 9.06 6.84
N ARG A 144 -9.78 8.15 7.81
CA ARG A 144 -9.76 8.50 9.24
C ARG A 144 -8.52 9.32 9.60
N GLN A 145 -7.34 8.88 9.15
CA GLN A 145 -6.07 9.58 9.41
C GLN A 145 -6.02 10.97 8.79
N GLN A 146 -6.53 11.12 7.57
CA GLN A 146 -6.53 12.40 6.87
C GLN A 146 -7.54 13.37 7.49
N THR A 147 -8.70 12.89 7.92
CA THR A 147 -9.68 13.72 8.65
C THR A 147 -9.09 14.22 9.97
N GLN A 148 -8.49 13.33 10.78
CA GLN A 148 -7.85 13.72 12.05
C GLN A 148 -6.76 14.78 11.83
N ARG A 149 -5.87 14.58 10.86
CA ARG A 149 -4.83 15.56 10.51
C ARG A 149 -5.39 16.90 10.00
N ASN A 150 -6.54 16.88 9.33
CA ASN A 150 -7.17 18.11 8.85
C ASN A 150 -7.80 18.89 10.01
N GLU A 151 -8.40 18.19 10.98
CA GLU A 151 -8.95 18.79 12.21
C GLU A 151 -7.85 19.44 13.05
N GLU A 152 -6.71 18.75 13.23
CA GLU A 152 -5.52 19.26 13.94
C GLU A 152 -4.89 20.50 13.28
N ARG A 153 -5.06 20.69 11.97
CA ARG A 153 -4.52 21.85 11.23
C ARG A 153 -5.39 23.10 11.31
N VAL A 154 -6.65 22.93 11.68
CA VAL A 154 -7.64 24.02 11.78
C VAL A 154 -7.71 24.59 13.20
N GLN A 155 -7.19 23.84 14.18
CA GLN A 155 -6.91 24.30 15.54
C GLN A 155 -5.60 25.09 15.59
#